data_AF-A0A0S1XBC1-F1
#
_entry.id   AF-A0A0S1XBC1-F1
#
_cell.length_a   1.000
_cell.length_b   1.000
_cell.length_c   1.000
_cell.angle_alpha   90.00
_cell.angle_beta   90.00
_cell.angle_gamma   90.00
#
_symmetry.space_group_name_H-M   'P 1'
#
loop_
_entity.id
_entity.type
_entity.pdbx_description
1 polymer ?
#
loop_
_entity_poly.entity_id
_entity_poly.type
_entity_poly.pdbx_seq_one_letter_code
_entity_poly.pdbx_strand_id
1 'polypeptide(L)'
;MGWNELGSYELESFQVFFPASLEIQEELLKAGFKVPYDKEKGFATPIPVVAAFKTGRKLRKDKLLKGRKIKGNGNFAEIGPERALLKLLINEKGFLKLEFEVKNYHLEDLGFVKVPPRIWSTWASFSLPIDAFGDITEKLGGFANERPKGMYFASKSNGKEIEVYSYKGRKAKNLGIPVFGYNLSLESFELVKEYLNEKAEQNRVNKEVLPYLKLGLKKKIETKAGLKVGIVWREGKAGRITLKLSTTYPKIKIIGLYGELEGKSRGELSNERDHFIIVHSNDFYWALLNAKSAFGF
;
A
#
# COMPACT_ATOMS: atom_id res chain seq x y z
N MET A 1 12.25 19.44 -12.60
CA MET A 1 13.27 18.39 -12.35
C MET A 1 12.89 17.20 -13.20
N GLY A 2 13.79 16.74 -14.06
CA GLY A 2 13.52 15.57 -14.90
C GLY A 2 13.53 14.27 -14.09
N TRP A 3 12.69 13.32 -14.50
CA TRP A 3 12.70 11.95 -14.02
C TRP A 3 13.09 11.05 -15.20
N ASN A 4 14.12 10.24 -15.01
CA ASN A 4 14.57 9.27 -16.01
C ASN A 4 14.11 7.88 -15.60
N GLU A 5 13.40 7.18 -16.48
CA GLU A 5 12.95 5.81 -16.23
C GLU A 5 14.13 4.84 -16.34
N LEU A 6 14.36 4.06 -15.29
CA LEU A 6 15.37 2.98 -15.25
C LEU A 6 14.77 1.64 -15.69
N GLY A 7 13.49 1.42 -15.46
CA GLY A 7 12.80 0.21 -15.86
C GLY A 7 11.38 0.12 -15.32
N SER A 8 10.63 -0.82 -15.90
CA SER A 8 9.25 -1.14 -15.55
C SER A 8 9.11 -2.64 -15.28
N TYR A 9 8.54 -2.98 -14.13
CA TYR A 9 8.46 -4.35 -13.62
C TYR A 9 7.01 -4.71 -13.31
N GLU A 10 6.57 -5.90 -13.71
CA GLU A 10 5.27 -6.39 -13.31
C GLU A 10 5.29 -6.87 -11.86
N LEU A 11 4.33 -6.40 -11.07
CA LEU A 11 4.18 -6.79 -9.68
C LEU A 11 3.52 -8.17 -9.57
N GLU A 12 4.02 -8.99 -8.66
CA GLU A 12 3.30 -10.19 -8.22
C GLU A 12 2.04 -9.82 -7.42
N SER A 13 2.15 -8.79 -6.58
CA SER A 13 1.03 -8.25 -5.83
C SER A 13 1.13 -6.74 -5.63
N PHE A 14 -0.03 -6.09 -5.65
CA PHE A 14 -0.23 -4.70 -5.28
C PHE A 14 -1.39 -4.66 -4.29
N GLN A 15 -1.19 -4.05 -3.11
CA GLN A 15 -2.25 -3.90 -2.10
C GLN A 15 -2.13 -2.55 -1.39
N VAL A 16 -3.21 -1.78 -1.37
CA VAL A 16 -3.33 -0.55 -0.59
C VAL A 16 -4.51 -0.63 0.37
N PHE A 17 -4.22 -0.52 1.66
CA PHE A 17 -5.14 -0.73 2.76
C PHE A 17 -5.76 0.59 3.23
N PHE A 18 -6.57 1.22 2.38
CA PHE A 18 -7.27 2.47 2.71
C PHE A 18 -8.15 2.42 3.98
N PRO A 19 -8.70 1.27 4.45
CA PRO A 19 -9.31 1.17 5.78
C PRO A 19 -8.43 1.65 6.94
N ALA A 20 -7.10 1.60 6.77
CA ALA A 20 -6.15 2.03 7.79
C ALA A 20 -5.98 3.56 7.87
N SER A 21 -6.65 4.34 7.02
CA SER A 21 -6.65 5.81 7.02
C SER A 21 -7.85 6.36 7.77
N LEU A 22 -7.60 7.21 8.77
CA LEU A 22 -8.66 7.98 9.42
C LEU A 22 -9.04 9.21 8.61
N GLU A 23 -8.12 9.74 7.81
CA GLU A 23 -8.37 10.87 6.93
C GLU A 23 -9.50 10.57 5.94
N ILE A 24 -9.43 9.42 5.24
CA ILE A 24 -10.48 9.00 4.31
C ILE A 24 -11.78 8.67 5.04
N GLN A 25 -11.70 8.10 6.25
CA GLN A 25 -12.90 7.85 7.06
C GLN A 25 -13.61 9.15 7.40
N GLU A 26 -12.87 10.16 7.84
CA GLU A 26 -13.42 11.47 8.17
C GLU A 26 -14.02 12.17 6.95
N GLU A 27 -13.36 12.10 5.80
CA GLU A 27 -13.89 12.65 4.54
C GLU A 27 -15.24 12.03 4.18
N LEU A 28 -15.34 10.71 4.23
CA LEU A 28 -16.58 9.99 3.94
C LEU A 28 -17.67 10.29 4.99
N LEU A 29 -17.32 10.40 6.27
CA LEU A 29 -18.25 10.78 7.34
C LEU A 29 -18.81 12.18 7.13
N LYS A 30 -17.97 13.16 6.76
CA LYS A 30 -18.39 14.53 6.44
C LYS A 30 -19.35 14.58 5.26
N ALA A 31 -19.19 13.67 4.30
CA ALA A 31 -20.10 13.51 3.17
C ALA A 31 -21.39 12.73 3.49
N GLY A 32 -21.56 12.27 4.73
CA GLY A 32 -22.77 11.58 5.20
C GLY A 32 -22.74 10.05 5.04
N PHE A 33 -21.61 9.47 4.62
CA PHE A 33 -21.48 8.01 4.59
C PHE A 33 -21.38 7.43 6.00
N LYS A 34 -21.97 6.25 6.18
CA LYS A 34 -21.85 5.49 7.42
C LYS A 34 -20.64 4.56 7.34
N VAL A 35 -19.48 5.15 7.61
CA VAL A 35 -18.19 4.45 7.62
C VAL A 35 -17.75 4.27 9.07
N PRO A 36 -17.22 3.10 9.45
CA PRO A 36 -17.06 1.88 8.65
C PRO A 36 -18.25 0.92 8.68
N TYR A 37 -19.05 0.99 9.75
CA TYR A 37 -20.15 0.09 10.03
C TYR A 37 -21.21 0.86 10.78
N ASP A 38 -22.47 0.67 10.39
CA ASP A 38 -23.62 1.07 11.19
C ASP A 38 -24.19 -0.15 11.93
N LYS A 39 -23.99 -0.19 13.26
CA LYS A 39 -24.53 -1.20 14.18
C LYS A 39 -26.06 -1.23 14.20
N GLU A 40 -26.73 -0.10 13.98
CA GLU A 40 -28.19 0.00 14.10
C GLU A 40 -28.90 -0.49 12.84
N LYS A 41 -28.32 -0.20 11.67
CA LYS A 41 -28.92 -0.56 10.37
C LYS A 41 -28.36 -1.83 9.74
N GLY A 42 -27.36 -2.45 10.38
CA GLY A 42 -26.81 -3.74 9.96
C GLY A 42 -26.04 -3.72 8.64
N PHE A 43 -25.77 -2.54 8.05
CA PHE A 43 -24.98 -2.41 6.83
C PHE A 43 -23.71 -1.59 7.05
N ALA A 44 -22.65 -2.00 6.36
CA ALA A 44 -21.35 -1.36 6.39
C ALA A 44 -21.14 -0.53 5.11
N THR A 45 -20.44 0.60 5.24
CA THR A 45 -19.66 1.17 4.14
C THR A 45 -18.19 0.84 4.40
N PRO A 46 -17.71 -0.36 4.04
CA PRO A 46 -16.29 -0.64 4.09
C PRO A 46 -15.53 0.37 3.23
N ILE A 47 -14.44 0.90 3.75
CA ILE A 47 -13.44 1.46 2.86
C ILE A 47 -12.80 0.28 2.13
N PRO A 48 -12.67 0.31 0.80
CA PRO A 48 -12.11 -0.82 0.07
C PRO A 48 -10.59 -0.91 0.24
N VAL A 49 -10.07 -2.13 0.29
CA VAL A 49 -8.68 -2.41 -0.07
C VAL A 49 -8.63 -2.53 -1.59
N VAL A 50 -7.70 -1.81 -2.21
CA VAL A 50 -7.42 -1.98 -3.64
C VAL A 50 -6.33 -3.02 -3.78
N ALA A 51 -6.62 -4.10 -4.52
CA ALA A 51 -5.69 -5.21 -4.64
C ALA A 51 -5.59 -5.73 -6.08
N ALA A 52 -4.38 -6.09 -6.49
CA ALA A 52 -4.09 -6.77 -7.75
C ALA A 52 -3.10 -7.92 -7.51
N PHE A 53 -3.37 -9.10 -8.06
CA PHE A 53 -2.47 -10.26 -7.98
C PHE A 53 -2.21 -10.87 -9.35
N LYS A 54 -0.94 -11.01 -9.72
CA LYS A 54 -0.52 -11.57 -11.02
C LYS A 54 -1.08 -12.97 -11.29
N THR A 55 -1.16 -13.80 -10.25
CA THR A 55 -1.65 -15.19 -10.37
C THR A 55 -3.16 -15.32 -10.12
N GLY A 56 -3.87 -14.21 -9.91
CA GLY A 56 -5.24 -14.22 -9.39
C GLY A 56 -5.29 -14.58 -7.90
N ARG A 57 -6.51 -14.67 -7.37
CA ARG A 57 -6.74 -14.90 -5.94
C ARG A 57 -8.08 -15.59 -5.68
N LYS A 58 -8.11 -16.44 -4.66
CA LYS A 58 -9.36 -16.98 -4.09
C LYS A 58 -9.68 -16.25 -2.79
N LEU A 59 -10.89 -15.74 -2.68
CA LEU A 59 -11.36 -14.98 -1.53
C LEU A 59 -12.81 -15.36 -1.19
N ARG A 60 -13.22 -15.25 0.07
CA ARG A 60 -14.63 -15.49 0.44
C ARG A 60 -15.52 -14.41 -0.18
N LYS A 61 -16.69 -14.79 -0.68
CA LYS A 61 -17.61 -13.86 -1.37
C LYS A 61 -18.00 -12.65 -0.53
N ASP A 62 -18.16 -12.81 0.78
CA ASP A 62 -18.48 -11.72 1.72
C ASP A 62 -17.37 -10.68 1.88
N LYS A 63 -16.15 -11.02 1.43
CA LYS A 63 -15.00 -10.12 1.43
C LYS A 63 -14.78 -9.44 0.08
N LEU A 64 -15.52 -9.83 -0.96
CA LEU A 64 -15.38 -9.22 -2.28
C LEU A 64 -16.35 -8.05 -2.37
N LEU A 65 -15.82 -6.85 -2.60
CA LEU A 65 -16.64 -5.66 -2.79
C LEU A 65 -16.97 -5.47 -4.28
N LYS A 66 -15.94 -5.50 -5.14
CA LYS A 66 -16.06 -5.34 -6.60
C LYS A 66 -14.92 -6.04 -7.33
N GLY A 67 -15.16 -6.50 -8.56
CA GLY A 67 -14.15 -7.05 -9.46
C GLY A 67 -14.77 -7.37 -10.83
N ARG A 68 -13.95 -7.48 -11.89
CA ARG A 68 -14.46 -7.70 -13.26
C ARG A 68 -14.53 -9.17 -13.68
N LYS A 69 -13.53 -9.99 -13.32
CA LYS A 69 -13.40 -11.39 -13.75
C LYS A 69 -13.51 -12.33 -12.56
N ILE A 70 -14.75 -12.61 -12.14
CA ILE A 70 -15.04 -13.42 -10.95
C ILE A 70 -15.79 -14.69 -11.34
N LYS A 71 -15.26 -15.85 -10.96
CA LYS A 71 -15.99 -17.12 -10.97
C LYS A 71 -16.48 -17.44 -9.56
N GLY A 72 -17.76 -17.73 -9.42
CA GLY A 72 -18.34 -18.13 -8.14
C GLY A 72 -18.17 -19.63 -7.91
N ASN A 73 -17.60 -20.02 -6.77
CA ASN A 73 -17.47 -21.42 -6.35
C ASN A 73 -17.90 -21.57 -4.89
N GLY A 74 -19.16 -21.95 -4.66
CA GLY A 74 -19.76 -22.01 -3.32
C GLY A 74 -19.66 -20.67 -2.58
N ASN A 75 -18.99 -20.66 -1.43
CA ASN A 75 -18.75 -19.47 -0.59
C ASN A 75 -17.54 -18.63 -1.01
N PHE A 76 -16.86 -19.00 -2.10
CA PHE A 76 -15.67 -18.31 -2.59
C PHE A 76 -15.88 -17.66 -3.95
N ALA A 77 -15.20 -16.53 -4.14
CA ALA A 77 -14.98 -15.86 -5.39
C ALA A 77 -13.55 -16.18 -5.86
N GLU A 78 -13.43 -16.69 -7.07
CA GLU A 78 -12.16 -16.90 -7.76
C GLU A 78 -11.95 -15.74 -8.72
N ILE A 79 -10.95 -14.92 -8.40
CA ILE A 79 -10.57 -13.72 -9.14
C ILE A 79 -9.45 -14.14 -10.10
N GLY A 80 -9.64 -13.87 -11.39
CA GLY A 80 -8.63 -14.17 -12.40
C GLY A 80 -7.34 -13.33 -12.24
N PRO A 81 -6.31 -13.62 -13.06
CA PRO A 81 -5.08 -12.83 -13.11
C PRO A 81 -5.33 -11.33 -13.28
N GLU A 82 -4.61 -10.54 -12.49
CA GLU A 82 -4.66 -9.09 -12.46
C GLU A 82 -3.27 -8.51 -12.73
N ARG A 83 -3.18 -7.21 -13.02
CA ARG A 83 -1.94 -6.62 -13.51
C ARG A 83 -1.70 -5.25 -12.91
N ALA A 84 -0.52 -5.10 -12.30
CA ALA A 84 0.03 -3.83 -11.83
C ALA A 84 1.53 -3.78 -12.16
N LEU A 85 2.04 -2.59 -12.46
CA LEU A 85 3.43 -2.34 -12.81
C LEU A 85 4.06 -1.39 -11.78
N LEU A 86 5.35 -1.55 -11.55
CA LEU A 86 6.21 -0.61 -10.86
C LEU A 86 7.22 -0.05 -11.86
N LYS A 87 7.21 1.26 -12.07
CA LYS A 87 8.25 2.00 -12.77
C LYS A 87 9.23 2.57 -11.76
N LEU A 88 10.52 2.43 -12.05
CA LEU A 88 11.60 3.05 -11.29
C LEU A 88 12.06 4.28 -12.05
N LEU A 89 11.84 5.47 -11.47
CA LEU A 89 12.31 6.71 -12.05
C LEU A 89 13.31 7.39 -11.12
N ILE A 90 14.45 7.84 -11.64
CA ILE A 90 15.48 8.52 -10.88
C ILE A 90 15.62 9.97 -11.32
N ASN A 91 16.00 10.86 -10.40
CA ASN A 91 16.36 12.24 -10.73
C ASN A 91 17.83 12.53 -10.42
N GLU A 92 18.30 13.68 -10.92
CA GLU A 92 19.69 14.16 -10.76
C GLU A 92 20.12 14.33 -9.30
N LYS A 93 19.16 14.45 -8.36
CA LYS A 93 19.43 14.60 -6.93
C LYS A 93 19.55 13.25 -6.20
N GLY A 94 19.50 12.12 -6.91
CA GLY A 94 19.60 10.79 -6.31
C GLY A 94 18.32 10.32 -5.62
N PHE A 95 17.16 10.92 -5.93
CA PHE A 95 15.88 10.38 -5.48
C PHE A 95 15.33 9.37 -6.47
N LEU A 96 14.75 8.30 -5.94
CA LEU A 96 14.07 7.24 -6.67
C LEU A 96 12.57 7.36 -6.42
N LYS A 97 11.80 7.58 -7.49
CA LYS A 97 10.34 7.47 -7.52
C LYS A 97 9.97 6.05 -7.94
N LEU A 98 9.28 5.36 -7.04
CA LEU A 98 8.60 4.10 -7.26
C LEU A 98 7.19 4.44 -7.72
N GLU A 99 6.93 4.45 -9.03
CA GLU A 99 5.63 4.81 -9.60
C GLU A 99 4.82 3.56 -9.95
N PHE A 100 3.55 3.53 -9.57
CA PHE A 100 2.68 2.37 -9.73
C PHE A 100 1.61 2.60 -10.78
N GLU A 101 1.46 1.63 -11.68
CA GLU A 101 0.44 1.65 -12.72
C GLU A 101 -0.42 0.39 -12.62
N VAL A 102 -1.67 0.54 -12.18
CA VAL A 102 -2.58 -0.58 -11.91
C VAL A 102 -3.58 -0.70 -13.06
N LYS A 103 -3.58 -1.84 -13.76
CA LYS A 103 -4.40 -2.07 -14.96
C LYS A 103 -5.68 -2.85 -14.66
N ASN A 104 -5.55 -3.96 -13.95
CA ASN A 104 -6.67 -4.81 -13.54
C ASN A 104 -6.51 -5.10 -12.06
N TYR A 105 -7.60 -5.02 -11.31
CA TYR A 105 -7.62 -5.09 -9.85
C TYR A 105 -9.05 -5.40 -9.37
N HIS A 106 -9.17 -5.69 -8.08
CA HIS A 106 -10.43 -5.85 -7.37
C HIS A 106 -10.43 -5.03 -6.08
N LEU A 107 -11.62 -4.89 -5.51
CA LEU A 107 -11.86 -4.28 -4.21
C LEU A 107 -12.27 -5.37 -3.23
N GLU A 108 -11.60 -5.41 -2.07
CA GLU A 108 -11.92 -6.33 -0.99
C GLU A 108 -12.14 -5.62 0.35
N ASP A 109 -12.97 -6.21 1.20
CA ASP A 109 -13.16 -5.83 2.60
C ASP A 109 -12.29 -6.72 3.49
N LEU A 110 -11.56 -6.11 4.43
CA LEU A 110 -10.80 -6.85 5.43
C LEU A 110 -11.60 -7.24 6.68
N GLY A 111 -12.88 -6.87 6.73
CA GLY A 111 -13.72 -7.00 7.92
C GLY A 111 -13.24 -6.02 8.98
N PHE A 112 -13.98 -4.92 9.17
CA PHE A 112 -13.54 -3.78 9.95
C PHE A 112 -13.15 -4.08 11.42
N VAL A 113 -13.50 -5.25 11.95
CA VAL A 113 -13.07 -5.73 13.27
C VAL A 113 -11.55 -5.99 13.35
N LYS A 114 -10.84 -6.16 12.22
CA LYS A 114 -9.43 -6.62 12.20
C LYS A 114 -8.38 -5.57 11.86
N VAL A 115 -8.76 -4.38 11.39
CA VAL A 115 -7.81 -3.33 10.95
C VAL A 115 -7.97 -2.06 11.79
N PRO A 116 -7.57 -2.03 13.06
CA PRO A 116 -7.56 -0.80 13.83
C PRO A 116 -6.42 0.10 13.33
N PRO A 117 -6.70 1.33 12.83
CA PRO A 117 -5.69 2.29 12.38
C PRO A 117 -4.60 2.60 13.42
N ARG A 118 -4.91 2.37 14.71
CA ARG A 118 -3.96 2.45 15.84
C ARG A 118 -2.84 1.40 15.77
N ILE A 119 -3.15 0.16 15.39
CA ILE A 119 -2.19 -0.96 15.45
C ILE A 119 -1.37 -1.02 14.17
N TRP A 120 -2.01 -0.92 13.00
CA TRP A 120 -1.29 -1.10 11.73
C TRP A 120 -0.39 0.08 11.40
N SER A 121 0.90 -0.19 11.23
CA SER A 121 1.83 0.80 10.67
C SER A 121 1.89 0.69 9.15
N THR A 122 1.89 -0.53 8.63
CA THR A 122 1.95 -0.82 7.19
C THR A 122 0.56 -0.71 6.58
N TRP A 123 0.41 0.14 5.56
CA TRP A 123 -0.87 0.40 4.91
C TRP A 123 -0.77 0.36 3.37
N ALA A 124 0.40 0.07 2.81
CA ALA A 124 0.54 -0.41 1.45
C ALA A 124 1.63 -1.49 1.37
N SER A 125 1.42 -2.48 0.51
CA SER A 125 2.30 -3.63 0.33
C SER A 125 2.36 -3.99 -1.15
N PHE A 126 3.57 -4.14 -1.66
CA PHE A 126 3.84 -4.52 -3.05
C PHE A 126 4.86 -5.64 -3.06
N SER A 127 4.76 -6.54 -4.05
CA SER A 127 5.80 -7.54 -4.28
C SER A 127 6.19 -7.64 -5.75
N LEU A 128 7.48 -7.83 -5.98
CA LEU A 128 8.07 -8.08 -7.28
C LEU A 128 8.59 -9.52 -7.32
N PRO A 129 8.59 -10.15 -8.50
CA PRO A 129 9.25 -11.43 -8.67
C PRO A 129 10.75 -11.29 -8.36
N ILE A 130 11.38 -12.37 -7.87
CA ILE A 130 12.78 -12.33 -7.42
C ILE A 130 13.78 -12.13 -8.57
N ASP A 131 13.40 -12.49 -9.80
CA ASP A 131 14.19 -12.28 -11.02
C ASP A 131 14.47 -10.78 -11.28
N ALA A 132 13.58 -9.89 -10.84
CA ALA A 132 13.77 -8.44 -10.93
C ALA A 132 14.94 -7.93 -10.06
N PHE A 133 15.41 -8.72 -9.08
CA PHE A 133 16.48 -8.28 -8.16
C PHE A 133 17.75 -7.86 -8.91
N GLY A 134 18.25 -8.72 -9.80
CA GLY A 134 19.51 -8.50 -10.51
C GLY A 134 19.46 -7.20 -11.32
N ASP A 135 18.47 -7.08 -12.20
CA ASP A 135 18.26 -5.92 -13.07
C ASP A 135 18.09 -4.62 -12.27
N ILE A 136 17.28 -4.63 -11.19
CA ILE A 136 17.10 -3.45 -10.33
C ILE A 136 18.43 -3.04 -9.69
N THR A 137 19.19 -3.99 -9.15
CA THR A 137 20.48 -3.68 -8.50
C THR A 137 21.54 -3.21 -9.48
N GLU A 138 21.58 -3.78 -10.69
CA GLU A 138 22.51 -3.36 -11.74
C GLU A 138 22.24 -1.90 -12.15
N LYS A 139 20.98 -1.58 -12.48
CA LYS A 139 20.56 -0.23 -12.88
C LYS A 139 20.75 0.82 -11.80
N LEU A 140 20.55 0.45 -10.53
CA LEU A 140 20.78 1.34 -9.40
C LEU A 140 22.25 1.43 -8.98
N GLY A 141 23.10 0.49 -9.41
CA GLY A 141 24.52 0.43 -9.04
C GLY A 141 25.30 1.67 -9.45
N GLY A 142 25.00 2.24 -10.62
CA GLY A 142 25.60 3.50 -11.09
C GLY A 142 25.22 4.74 -10.27
N PHE A 143 24.22 4.62 -9.38
CA PHE A 143 23.75 5.68 -8.50
C PHE A 143 24.01 5.38 -7.02
N ALA A 144 24.68 4.26 -6.74
CA ALA A 144 25.06 3.86 -5.40
C ALA A 144 26.35 4.58 -4.99
N ASN A 145 26.34 5.15 -3.79
CA ASN A 145 27.53 5.67 -3.14
C ASN A 145 27.94 4.68 -2.02
N GLU A 146 28.77 5.14 -1.08
CA GLU A 146 29.10 4.36 0.10
C GLU A 146 27.86 3.83 0.84
N ARG A 147 28.02 2.62 1.43
CA ARG A 147 26.98 1.99 2.24
C ARG A 147 26.56 2.94 3.38
N PRO A 148 25.26 3.30 3.48
CA PRO A 148 24.77 4.15 4.55
C PRO A 148 25.09 3.55 5.92
N LYS A 149 25.66 4.39 6.80
CA LYS A 149 25.82 4.04 8.21
C LYS A 149 24.44 3.75 8.83
N GLY A 150 24.38 2.73 9.69
CA GLY A 150 23.16 2.38 10.42
C GLY A 150 22.08 1.71 9.58
N MET A 151 22.45 0.99 8.52
CA MET A 151 21.57 0.04 7.85
C MET A 151 21.53 -1.28 8.66
N TYR A 152 20.33 -1.72 9.01
CA TYR A 152 20.08 -2.95 9.77
C TYR A 152 19.04 -3.80 9.04
N PHE A 153 18.90 -5.06 9.41
CA PHE A 153 17.80 -5.91 8.94
C PHE A 153 17.02 -6.51 10.11
N ALA A 154 15.76 -6.86 9.86
CA ALA A 154 14.93 -7.64 10.76
C ALA A 154 14.21 -8.73 9.96
N SER A 155 13.88 -9.83 10.65
CA SER A 155 13.13 -10.93 10.06
C SER A 155 11.74 -11.07 10.70
N LYS A 156 10.81 -11.62 9.92
CA LYS A 156 9.49 -12.06 10.38
C LYS A 156 9.17 -13.41 9.73
N SER A 157 8.96 -14.43 10.55
CA SER A 157 8.52 -15.75 10.10
C SER A 157 7.01 -15.94 10.34
N ASN A 158 6.34 -16.64 9.44
CA ASN A 158 4.96 -17.14 9.65
C ASN A 158 4.90 -18.68 9.62
N GLY A 159 6.05 -19.36 9.79
CA GLY A 159 6.18 -20.82 9.74
C GLY A 159 6.36 -21.39 8.33
N LYS A 160 5.85 -20.73 7.28
CA LYS A 160 6.03 -21.14 5.87
C LYS A 160 7.02 -20.25 5.11
N GLU A 161 7.02 -18.97 5.45
CA GLU A 161 7.82 -17.94 4.81
C GLU A 161 8.60 -17.15 5.86
N ILE A 162 9.82 -16.77 5.51
CA ILE A 162 10.65 -15.84 6.27
C ILE A 162 10.81 -14.57 5.44
N GLU A 163 10.24 -13.47 5.90
CA GLU A 163 10.50 -12.15 5.33
C GLU A 163 11.68 -11.50 6.06
N VAL A 164 12.75 -11.17 5.34
CA VAL A 164 13.81 -10.31 5.85
C VAL A 164 13.71 -8.96 5.17
N TYR A 165 13.73 -7.88 5.94
CA TYR A 165 13.66 -6.52 5.42
C TYR A 165 14.66 -5.60 6.11
N SER A 166 15.12 -4.61 5.35
CA SER A 166 16.08 -3.61 5.80
C SER A 166 15.40 -2.38 6.40
N TYR A 167 16.09 -1.73 7.33
CA TYR A 167 15.69 -0.46 7.93
C TYR A 167 16.90 0.41 8.28
N LYS A 168 16.74 1.74 8.24
CA LYS A 168 17.82 2.70 8.48
C LYS A 168 17.63 3.42 9.82
N GLY A 169 18.58 3.25 10.74
CA GLY A 169 18.57 3.79 12.09
C GLY A 169 17.97 2.83 13.13
N ARG A 170 18.56 2.77 14.33
CA ARG A 170 18.23 1.77 15.37
C ARG A 170 16.76 1.73 15.78
N LYS A 171 16.08 2.88 15.78
CA LYS A 171 14.66 3.02 16.18
C LYS A 171 13.67 2.88 15.01
N ALA A 172 14.15 2.61 13.79
CA ALA A 172 13.33 2.59 12.57
C ALA A 172 12.87 1.19 12.15
N LYS A 173 13.04 0.16 12.99
CA LYS A 173 12.61 -1.24 12.71
C LYS A 173 11.15 -1.32 12.20
N ASN A 174 10.27 -0.47 12.72
CA ASN A 174 8.86 -0.45 12.33
C ASN A 174 8.55 0.38 11.07
N LEU A 175 9.52 1.14 10.54
CA LEU A 175 9.36 2.04 9.40
C LEU A 175 10.08 1.55 8.15
N GLY A 176 11.34 1.12 8.25
CA GLY A 176 12.18 0.81 7.08
C GLY A 176 13.15 1.95 6.74
N ILE A 177 13.46 2.14 5.46
CA ILE A 177 14.24 3.29 4.98
C ILE A 177 13.38 4.57 4.91
N PRO A 178 13.98 5.77 4.96
CA PRO A 178 13.22 7.03 4.90
C PRO A 178 12.43 7.18 3.60
N VAL A 179 11.20 7.67 3.72
CA VAL A 179 10.33 8.05 2.58
C VAL A 179 10.18 9.57 2.57
N PHE A 180 10.48 10.19 1.43
CA PHE A 180 10.49 11.64 1.26
C PHE A 180 9.17 12.16 0.67
N GLY A 181 8.44 11.32 -0.05
CA GLY A 181 7.14 11.65 -0.62
C GLY A 181 6.36 10.38 -0.95
N TYR A 182 5.05 10.48 -0.99
CA TYR A 182 4.18 9.48 -1.61
C TYR A 182 2.84 10.13 -1.96
N ASN A 183 2.16 9.56 -2.93
CA ASN A 183 0.74 9.74 -3.15
C ASN A 183 0.12 8.37 -3.49
N LEU A 184 -0.99 8.01 -2.86
CA LEU A 184 -1.76 6.81 -3.20
C LEU A 184 -3.24 7.21 -3.25
N SER A 185 -3.81 7.18 -4.45
CA SER A 185 -5.17 7.66 -4.71
C SER A 185 -6.21 6.54 -4.67
N LEU A 186 -7.28 6.65 -3.89
CA LEU A 186 -8.38 5.70 -3.96
C LEU A 186 -9.37 6.05 -5.10
N GLU A 187 -9.54 7.34 -5.40
CA GLU A 187 -10.47 7.84 -6.43
C GLU A 187 -10.02 7.59 -7.88
N SER A 188 -8.73 7.30 -8.11
CA SER A 188 -8.20 7.01 -9.44
C SER A 188 -8.74 5.70 -10.04
N PHE A 189 -9.33 4.86 -9.20
CA PHE A 189 -9.84 3.54 -9.56
C PHE A 189 -11.32 3.59 -9.98
N GLU A 190 -11.63 3.13 -11.19
CA GLU A 190 -13.00 3.04 -11.72
C GLU A 190 -13.94 2.20 -10.85
N LEU A 191 -13.52 0.99 -10.43
CA LEU A 191 -14.32 0.15 -9.53
C LEU A 191 -14.65 0.83 -8.20
N VAL A 192 -13.83 1.78 -7.74
CA VAL A 192 -14.12 2.54 -6.51
C VAL A 192 -15.26 3.51 -6.77
N LYS A 193 -15.29 4.17 -7.93
CA LYS A 193 -16.40 5.06 -8.30
C LYS A 193 -17.71 4.28 -8.37
N GLU A 194 -17.71 3.12 -9.02
CA GLU A 194 -18.88 2.24 -9.05
C GLU A 194 -19.33 1.85 -7.62
N TYR A 195 -18.38 1.41 -6.80
CA TYR A 195 -18.63 1.02 -5.41
C TYR A 195 -19.21 2.16 -4.56
N LEU A 196 -18.63 3.37 -4.65
CA LEU A 196 -19.09 4.52 -3.89
C LEU A 196 -20.47 5.01 -4.36
N ASN A 197 -20.81 4.86 -5.64
CA ASN A 197 -22.15 5.14 -6.13
C ASN A 197 -23.20 4.22 -5.50
N GLU A 198 -22.95 2.92 -5.44
CA GLU A 198 -23.84 1.95 -4.77
C GLU A 198 -23.95 2.24 -3.28
N LYS A 199 -22.82 2.60 -2.65
CA LYS A 199 -22.82 2.97 -1.23
C LYS A 199 -23.53 4.29 -0.97
N ALA A 200 -23.48 5.26 -1.87
CA ALA A 200 -24.22 6.50 -1.71
C ALA A 200 -25.73 6.25 -1.65
N GLU A 201 -26.26 5.37 -2.51
CA GLU A 201 -27.67 4.97 -2.48
C GLU A 201 -28.05 4.28 -1.16
N GLN A 202 -27.24 3.30 -0.72
CA GLN A 202 -27.48 2.57 0.54
C GLN A 202 -27.48 3.51 1.76
N ASN A 203 -26.62 4.54 1.75
CA ASN A 203 -26.49 5.51 2.83
C ASN A 203 -27.43 6.72 2.69
N ARG A 204 -28.16 6.84 1.57
CA ARG A 204 -28.96 8.04 1.22
C ARG A 204 -28.10 9.32 1.16
N VAL A 205 -26.87 9.20 0.66
CA VAL A 205 -25.97 10.32 0.39
C VAL A 205 -26.26 10.89 -1.00
N ASN A 206 -26.30 12.22 -1.14
CA ASN A 206 -26.45 12.86 -2.45
C ASN A 206 -25.25 12.52 -3.34
N LYS A 207 -25.46 11.87 -4.48
CA LYS A 207 -24.39 11.47 -5.42
C LYS A 207 -23.61 12.65 -6.00
N GLU A 208 -24.16 13.85 -5.99
CA GLU A 208 -23.48 15.06 -6.44
C GLU A 208 -22.23 15.38 -5.61
N VAL A 209 -22.12 14.85 -4.38
CA VAL A 209 -20.93 15.08 -3.54
C VAL A 209 -19.74 14.20 -3.96
N LEU A 210 -19.97 13.08 -4.65
CA LEU A 210 -18.93 12.08 -4.94
C LEU A 210 -17.73 12.63 -5.73
N PRO A 211 -17.91 13.48 -6.76
CA PRO A 211 -16.79 14.06 -7.50
C PRO A 211 -15.91 15.02 -6.68
N TYR A 212 -16.40 15.49 -5.53
CA TYR A 212 -15.70 16.44 -4.67
C TYR A 212 -14.95 15.78 -3.51
N LEU A 213 -15.15 14.48 -3.30
CA LEU A 213 -14.47 13.72 -2.25
C LEU A 213 -12.97 13.64 -2.54
N LYS A 214 -12.17 14.01 -1.56
CA LYS A 214 -10.71 13.84 -1.63
C LYS A 214 -10.33 12.47 -1.11
N LEU A 215 -10.05 11.52 -1.99
CA LEU A 215 -9.77 10.13 -1.59
C LEU A 215 -8.32 9.70 -1.84
N GLY A 216 -7.42 10.64 -2.12
CA GLY A 216 -5.98 10.40 -2.15
C GLY A 216 -5.30 10.66 -0.81
N LEU A 217 -4.18 9.98 -0.59
CA LEU A 217 -3.32 10.18 0.58
C LEU A 217 -1.92 10.58 0.14
N LYS A 218 -1.60 11.85 0.38
CA LYS A 218 -0.30 12.44 0.08
C LYS A 218 0.52 12.60 1.35
N LYS A 219 1.84 12.39 1.26
CA LYS A 219 2.72 12.56 2.42
C LYS A 219 2.75 14.02 2.89
N LYS A 220 2.37 14.25 4.15
CA LYS A 220 2.63 15.51 4.86
C LYS A 220 4.05 15.52 5.45
N ILE A 221 4.63 16.70 5.68
CA ILE A 221 6.01 16.82 6.19
C ILE A 221 6.17 16.16 7.57
N GLU A 222 5.19 16.30 8.46
CA GLU A 222 5.19 15.75 9.82
C GLU A 222 4.90 14.24 9.84
N THR A 223 4.36 13.68 8.75
CA THR A 223 4.06 12.25 8.66
C THR A 223 5.35 11.44 8.62
N LYS A 224 5.60 10.71 9.70
CA LYS A 224 6.75 9.83 9.86
C LYS A 224 6.50 8.53 9.11
N ALA A 225 7.05 8.47 7.90
CA ALA A 225 6.87 7.39 6.95
C ALA A 225 8.19 6.67 6.65
N GLY A 226 8.11 5.38 6.33
CA GLY A 226 9.23 4.60 5.88
C GLY A 226 8.81 3.45 4.97
N LEU A 227 9.77 2.96 4.20
CA LEU A 227 9.60 1.85 3.28
C LEU A 227 10.44 0.67 3.75
N LYS A 228 9.81 -0.44 4.12
CA LYS A 228 10.53 -1.69 4.34
C LYS A 228 10.79 -2.33 2.99
N VAL A 229 12.06 -2.49 2.67
CA VAL A 229 12.54 -3.16 1.46
C VAL A 229 13.09 -4.51 1.88
N GLY A 230 12.51 -5.59 1.39
CA GLY A 230 12.81 -6.92 1.87
C GLY A 230 12.74 -8.00 0.81
N ILE A 231 13.10 -9.21 1.21
CA ILE A 231 13.02 -10.43 0.43
C ILE A 231 12.32 -11.48 1.27
N VAL A 232 11.34 -12.16 0.65
CA VAL A 232 10.66 -13.31 1.24
C VAL A 232 11.35 -14.57 0.77
N TRP A 233 11.67 -15.42 1.73
CA TRP A 233 12.18 -16.76 1.53
C TRP A 233 11.12 -17.79 1.83
N ARG A 234 11.05 -18.80 0.97
CA ARG A 234 10.15 -19.94 1.10
C ARG A 234 10.92 -21.19 0.71
N GLU A 235 10.84 -22.23 1.55
CA GLU A 235 11.41 -23.55 1.25
C GLU A 235 12.90 -23.48 0.83
N GLY A 236 13.68 -22.63 1.52
CA GLY A 236 15.12 -22.50 1.27
C GLY A 236 15.49 -21.76 -0.02
N LYS A 237 14.56 -21.02 -0.65
CA LYS A 237 14.83 -20.18 -1.82
C LYS A 237 14.26 -18.77 -1.65
N ALA A 238 14.94 -17.78 -2.23
CA ALA A 238 14.39 -16.43 -2.38
C ALA A 238 13.20 -16.48 -3.34
N GLY A 239 12.03 -16.08 -2.86
CA GLY A 239 10.78 -16.14 -3.63
C GLY A 239 10.43 -14.81 -4.30
N ARG A 240 10.44 -13.71 -3.54
CA ARG A 240 10.00 -12.40 -4.02
C ARG A 240 10.61 -11.24 -3.24
N ILE A 241 10.70 -10.08 -3.87
CA ILE A 241 11.03 -8.81 -3.21
C ILE A 241 9.73 -8.23 -2.62
N THR A 242 9.79 -7.69 -1.40
CA THR A 242 8.66 -7.00 -0.76
C THR A 242 8.96 -5.54 -0.48
N LEU A 243 7.98 -4.68 -0.76
CA LEU A 243 8.01 -3.26 -0.50
C LEU A 243 6.80 -2.90 0.37
N LYS A 244 7.02 -2.42 1.60
CA LYS A 244 5.94 -2.13 2.55
C LYS A 244 6.02 -0.71 3.09
N LEU A 245 5.10 0.15 2.64
CA LEU A 245 4.97 1.52 3.12
C LEU A 245 4.32 1.52 4.51
N SER A 246 5.00 2.15 5.46
CA SER A 246 4.55 2.25 6.84
C SER A 246 4.56 3.69 7.35
N THR A 247 3.57 4.06 8.17
CA THR A 247 3.57 5.32 8.93
C THR A 247 3.35 5.05 10.41
N THR A 248 3.93 5.89 11.26
CA THR A 248 3.86 5.72 12.73
C THR A 248 3.46 6.97 13.50
N TYR A 249 3.53 8.15 12.89
CA TYR A 249 3.28 9.45 13.54
C TYR A 249 2.93 10.51 12.46
N PRO A 250 2.19 11.59 12.74
CA PRO A 250 1.48 11.88 13.98
C PRO A 250 0.37 10.88 14.25
N LYS A 251 -0.10 10.85 15.50
CA LYS A 251 -1.41 10.27 15.78
C LYS A 251 -2.47 11.34 15.56
N ILE A 252 -3.57 10.96 14.95
CA ILE A 252 -4.72 11.83 14.69
C ILE A 252 -5.97 11.23 15.31
N LYS A 253 -6.93 12.10 15.56
CA LYS A 253 -8.24 11.77 16.13
C LYS A 253 -9.33 12.28 15.21
N ILE A 254 -10.36 11.48 15.01
CA ILE A 254 -11.56 11.87 14.26
C ILE A 254 -12.80 11.51 15.09
N ILE A 255 -13.93 12.16 14.81
CA ILE A 255 -15.23 11.77 15.36
C ILE A 255 -15.85 10.75 14.41
N GLY A 256 -15.85 9.47 14.80
CA GLY A 256 -16.55 8.41 14.09
C GLY A 256 -18.02 8.31 14.48
N LEU A 257 -18.75 7.39 13.85
CA LEU A 257 -20.19 7.16 14.12
C LEU A 257 -20.51 6.85 15.59
N TYR A 258 -19.57 6.21 16.31
CA TYR A 258 -19.76 5.75 17.69
C TYR A 258 -18.74 6.35 18.67
N GLY A 259 -18.21 7.53 18.34
CA GLY A 259 -17.28 8.26 19.19
C GLY A 259 -15.90 8.45 18.56
N GLU A 260 -14.96 8.87 19.40
CA GLU A 260 -13.61 9.24 18.96
C GLU A 260 -12.80 8.01 18.51
N LEU A 261 -12.14 8.14 17.35
CA LEU A 261 -11.20 7.17 16.83
C LEU A 261 -9.79 7.77 16.80
N GLU A 262 -8.81 7.08 17.38
CA GLU A 262 -7.39 7.46 17.36
C GLU A 262 -6.59 6.51 16.45
N GLY A 263 -5.73 7.06 15.61
CA GLY A 263 -4.95 6.28 14.65
C GLY A 263 -3.67 6.98 14.19
N LYS A 264 -2.79 6.25 13.50
CA LYS A 264 -1.59 6.82 12.89
C LYS A 264 -1.98 7.52 11.59
N SER A 265 -1.55 8.77 11.42
CA SER A 265 -1.79 9.50 10.18
C SER A 265 -1.13 8.80 9.00
N ARG A 266 -1.83 8.83 7.86
CA ARG A 266 -1.38 8.37 6.55
C ARG A 266 -1.02 9.53 5.63
N GLY A 267 -1.06 10.77 6.12
CA GLY A 267 -0.72 11.95 5.34
C GLY A 267 -1.84 12.99 5.37
N GLU A 268 -2.08 13.60 4.23
CA GLU A 268 -3.18 14.54 4.01
C GLU A 268 -4.02 14.09 2.82
N LEU A 269 -5.29 14.52 2.80
CA LEU A 269 -6.20 14.26 1.71
C LEU A 269 -5.74 14.96 0.43
N SER A 270 -5.82 14.27 -0.70
CA SER A 270 -5.35 14.74 -2.00
C SER A 270 -6.34 14.41 -3.11
N ASN A 271 -6.34 15.24 -4.14
CA ASN A 271 -7.04 15.01 -5.42
C ASN A 271 -6.09 14.48 -6.52
N GLU A 272 -4.81 14.32 -6.18
CA GLU A 272 -3.81 13.79 -7.09
C GLU A 272 -4.10 12.31 -7.35
N ARG A 273 -4.12 11.92 -8.62
CA ARG A 273 -4.49 10.57 -9.08
C ARG A 273 -3.30 9.64 -9.31
N ASP A 274 -2.08 10.15 -9.21
CA ASP A 274 -0.88 9.36 -9.38
C ASP A 274 -0.62 8.46 -8.16
N HIS A 275 0.18 7.42 -8.38
CA HIS A 275 0.53 6.46 -7.35
C HIS A 275 2.03 6.34 -7.29
N PHE A 276 2.65 6.83 -6.22
CA PHE A 276 4.10 6.76 -6.11
C PHE A 276 4.61 6.78 -4.67
N ILE A 277 5.87 6.36 -4.50
CA ILE A 277 6.66 6.52 -3.29
C ILE A 277 8.04 7.06 -3.69
N ILE A 278 8.56 8.06 -2.97
CA ILE A 278 9.88 8.65 -3.19
C ILE A 278 10.80 8.27 -2.03
N VAL A 279 11.93 7.67 -2.36
CA VAL A 279 13.03 7.32 -1.44
C VAL A 279 14.35 7.85 -2.00
N HIS A 280 15.43 7.81 -1.22
CA HIS A 280 16.77 8.02 -1.77
C HIS A 280 17.25 6.75 -2.47
N SER A 281 17.81 6.85 -3.68
CA SER A 281 18.27 5.70 -4.47
C SER A 281 19.31 4.87 -3.72
N ASN A 282 20.32 5.53 -3.14
CA ASN A 282 21.36 4.89 -2.33
C ASN A 282 20.79 4.08 -1.15
N ASP A 283 19.78 4.61 -0.45
CA ASP A 283 19.14 3.88 0.67
C ASP A 283 18.37 2.66 0.18
N PHE A 284 17.67 2.77 -0.96
CA PHE A 284 16.93 1.67 -1.55
C PHE A 284 17.85 0.55 -2.05
N TYR A 285 18.91 0.91 -2.77
CA TYR A 285 19.93 0.00 -3.27
C TYR A 285 20.57 -0.83 -2.13
N TRP A 286 21.11 -0.13 -1.12
CA TRP A 286 21.75 -0.81 0.00
C TRP A 286 20.75 -1.58 0.88
N ALA A 287 19.48 -1.16 0.93
CA ALA A 287 18.44 -1.91 1.62
C ALA A 287 18.13 -3.25 0.93
N LEU A 288 18.09 -3.28 -0.41
CA LEU A 288 17.94 -4.53 -1.18
C LEU A 288 19.12 -5.48 -0.93
N LEU A 289 20.35 -4.98 -1.08
CA LEU A 289 21.56 -5.79 -0.87
C LEU A 289 21.63 -6.32 0.57
N ASN A 290 21.33 -5.47 1.56
CA ASN A 290 21.36 -5.86 2.97
C ASN A 290 20.27 -6.89 3.33
N ALA A 291 19.12 -6.86 2.66
CA ALA A 291 18.10 -7.89 2.82
C ALA A 291 18.54 -9.23 2.21
N LYS A 292 19.24 -9.20 1.07
CA LYS A 292 19.81 -10.40 0.43
C LYS A 292 20.95 -11.01 1.23
N SER A 293 21.85 -10.19 1.79
CA SER A 293 23.03 -10.66 2.53
C SER A 293 22.69 -11.45 3.79
N ALA A 294 21.48 -11.23 4.35
CA ALA A 294 21.00 -12.00 5.51
C ALA A 294 20.88 -13.51 5.25
N PHE A 295 21.00 -13.94 3.99
CA PHE A 295 20.91 -15.33 3.56
C PHE A 295 22.25 -15.91 3.07
N GLY A 296 23.37 -15.21 3.30
CA GLY A 296 24.72 -15.75 3.03
C GLY A 296 25.22 -15.60 1.60
N PHE A 297 24.69 -14.64 0.84
CA PHE A 297 25.14 -14.26 -0.51
C PHE A 297 25.77 -12.87 -0.53
#